data_AF-A0A960PHJ0-F1
#
_entry.id   AF-A0A960PHJ0-F1
#
_cell.length_a   1.000
_cell.length_b   1.000
_cell.length_c   1.000
_cell.angle_alpha   90.00
_cell.angle_beta   90.00
_cell.angle_gamma   90.00
#
_symmetry.space_group_name_H-M   'P 1'
#
loop_
_entity.id
_entity.type
_entity.pdbx_description
1 polymer ?
#
loop_
_entity_poly.entity_id
_entity_poly.type
_entity_poly.pdbx_seq_one_letter_code
_entity_poly.pdbx_strand_id
1 'polypeptide(L)'
;GSCFPKDTQAMVRIASDAGYDFGLLKGVVEVNDQQFDRVVDKIRRGVNGPIEGATVAMWGLTFKARTDDLRDSPALEVAGRLAAIGAKVRAYDPTVDVDSPPSTLDSVLVVADPLEAAEGADVLAVMTEWDQFRWVDLGAVATAMSGTTVIDGRNLLNPTDVRAAGLSYDGIGRS
;
A
#
# COMPACT_ATOMS: atom_id res chain seq x y z
N GLY A 1 9.80 -7.08 -5.45
CA GLY A 1 10.23 -8.19 -6.30
C GLY A 1 11.48 -8.71 -5.67
N SER A 2 11.44 -9.96 -5.20
CA SER A 2 12.26 -10.43 -4.09
C SER A 2 13.79 -10.40 -4.30
N CYS A 3 14.26 -10.34 -5.55
CA CYS A 3 15.70 -10.30 -5.82
C CYS A 3 16.30 -8.90 -5.67
N PHE A 4 15.59 -7.83 -6.05
CA PHE A 4 16.21 -6.50 -6.14
C PHE A 4 16.65 -5.93 -4.78
N PRO A 5 15.80 -5.83 -3.74
CA PRO A 5 16.21 -5.23 -2.47
C PRO A 5 17.32 -6.02 -1.77
N LYS A 6 17.19 -7.35 -1.76
CA LYS A 6 18.11 -8.26 -1.08
C LYS A 6 19.49 -8.31 -1.74
N ASP A 7 19.54 -8.44 -3.06
CA ASP A 7 20.82 -8.50 -3.80
C ASP A 7 21.53 -7.15 -3.74
N THR A 8 20.77 -6.05 -3.77
CA THR A 8 21.32 -4.69 -3.66
C THR A 8 21.92 -4.42 -2.28
N GLN A 9 21.23 -4.79 -1.19
CA GLN A 9 21.75 -4.67 0.17
C GLN A 9 22.97 -5.57 0.41
N ALA A 10 22.95 -6.81 -0.10
CA ALA A 10 24.07 -7.72 -0.01
C ALA A 10 25.30 -7.17 -0.76
N MET A 11 25.12 -6.61 -1.95
CA MET A 11 26.19 -5.97 -2.72
C MET A 11 26.76 -4.73 -2.03
N VAL A 12 25.93 -3.88 -1.42
CA VAL A 12 26.41 -2.75 -0.60
C VAL A 12 27.30 -3.24 0.54
N ARG A 13 26.90 -4.32 1.22
CA ARG A 13 27.67 -4.90 2.32
C ARG A 13 29.00 -5.48 1.84
N ILE A 14 29.00 -6.27 0.76
CA ILE A 14 30.22 -6.84 0.16
C ILE A 14 31.20 -5.73 -0.27
N ALA A 15 30.69 -4.67 -0.90
CA ALA A 15 31.51 -3.53 -1.30
C ALA A 15 32.13 -2.81 -0.09
N SER A 16 31.33 -2.58 0.96
CA SER A 16 31.81 -1.99 2.21
C SER A 16 32.88 -2.86 2.89
N ASP A 17 32.68 -4.18 2.92
CA ASP A 17 33.63 -5.14 3.48
C ASP A 17 34.94 -5.18 2.67
N ALA A 18 34.87 -4.89 1.37
CA ALA A 18 36.04 -4.73 0.49
C ALA A 18 36.66 -3.31 0.53
N GLY A 19 36.18 -2.42 1.40
CA GLY A 19 36.69 -1.06 1.54
C GLY A 19 36.26 -0.09 0.43
N TYR A 20 35.28 -0.47 -0.38
CA TYR A 20 34.73 0.37 -1.46
C TYR A 20 33.38 0.96 -1.06
N ASP A 21 33.30 2.29 -1.07
CA ASP A 21 32.04 2.97 -0.80
C ASP A 21 31.18 3.03 -2.07
N PHE A 22 30.18 2.14 -2.16
CA PHE A 22 29.27 2.06 -3.30
C PHE A 22 28.14 3.09 -3.20
N GLY A 23 28.48 4.38 -3.15
CA GLY A 23 27.56 5.49 -2.86
C GLY A 23 26.31 5.55 -3.75
N LEU A 24 26.43 5.24 -5.05
CA LEU A 24 25.28 5.16 -5.95
C LEU A 24 24.25 4.10 -5.50
N LEU A 25 24.74 2.90 -5.14
CA LEU A 25 23.88 1.78 -4.77
C LEU A 25 23.22 2.01 -3.40
N LYS A 26 23.97 2.59 -2.44
CA LYS A 26 23.42 3.08 -1.17
C LYS A 26 22.31 4.10 -1.40
N GLY A 27 22.54 5.08 -2.28
CA GLY A 27 21.53 6.08 -2.62
C GLY A 27 20.26 5.47 -3.23
N VAL A 28 20.37 4.42 -4.03
CA VAL A 28 19.19 3.70 -4.57
C VAL A 28 18.38 3.04 -3.45
N VAL A 29 19.05 2.38 -2.49
CA VAL A 29 18.40 1.75 -1.34
C VAL A 29 17.72 2.80 -0.46
N GLU A 30 18.42 3.89 -0.13
CA GLU A 30 17.87 4.99 0.68
C GLU A 30 16.68 5.67 0.01
N VAL A 31 16.75 5.93 -1.31
CA VAL A 31 15.64 6.53 -2.04
C VAL A 31 14.43 5.61 -2.05
N ASN A 32 14.62 4.29 -2.17
CA ASN A 32 13.51 3.33 -2.13
C ASN A 32 12.84 3.31 -0.74
N ASP A 33 13.63 3.36 0.33
CA ASP A 33 13.11 3.44 1.69
C ASP A 33 12.28 4.72 1.92
N GLN A 34 12.80 5.86 1.45
CA GLN A 34 12.07 7.14 1.47
C GLN A 34 10.78 7.12 0.65
N GLN A 35 10.63 6.25 -0.36
CA GLN A 35 9.36 6.13 -1.08
C GLN A 35 8.27 5.55 -0.19
N PHE A 36 8.60 4.59 0.68
CA PHE A 36 7.61 4.03 1.62
C PHE A 36 7.12 5.11 2.58
N ASP A 37 8.02 5.92 3.14
CA ASP A 37 7.65 7.03 4.01
C ASP A 37 6.76 8.05 3.31
N ARG A 38 7.05 8.37 2.04
CA ARG A 38 6.20 9.28 1.25
C ARG A 38 4.80 8.73 1.04
N VAL A 39 4.66 7.43 0.82
CA VAL A 39 3.34 6.78 0.69
C VAL A 39 2.61 6.78 2.03
N VAL A 40 3.29 6.44 3.12
CA VAL A 40 2.72 6.49 4.48
C VAL A 40 2.25 7.91 4.82
N ASP A 41 3.08 8.92 4.57
CA ASP A 41 2.74 10.33 4.80
C ASP A 41 1.56 10.79 3.94
N LYS A 42 1.48 10.30 2.71
CA LYS A 42 0.38 10.59 1.81
C LYS A 42 -0.93 9.98 2.31
N ILE A 43 -0.91 8.72 2.74
CA ILE A 43 -2.07 8.05 3.38
C ILE A 43 -2.47 8.79 4.67
N ARG A 44 -1.49 9.12 5.52
CA ARG A 44 -1.72 9.88 6.76
C ARG A 44 -2.44 11.20 6.51
N ARG A 45 -2.01 11.97 5.50
CA ARG A 45 -2.66 13.24 5.12
C ARG A 45 -4.06 13.05 4.52
N GLY A 46 -4.37 11.86 4.01
CA GLY A 46 -5.70 11.52 3.50
C GLY A 46 -6.73 11.27 4.60
N VAL A 47 -6.29 10.99 5.83
CA VAL A 47 -7.15 10.84 7.00
C VAL A 47 -7.53 12.20 7.56
N ASN A 48 -8.82 12.42 7.81
CA ASN A 48 -9.30 13.65 8.44
C ASN A 48 -9.19 13.57 9.97
N GLY A 49 -7.98 13.78 10.49
CA GLY A 49 -7.70 13.74 11.93
C GLY A 49 -6.41 12.99 12.26
N PRO A 50 -6.25 12.53 13.51
CA PRO A 50 -5.11 11.70 13.88
C PRO A 50 -5.18 10.33 13.19
N ILE A 51 -4.03 9.83 12.74
CA ILE A 51 -3.91 8.50 12.13
C ILE A 51 -4.01 7.37 13.16
N GLU A 52 -3.71 7.67 14.43
CA GLU A 52 -3.83 6.72 15.53
C GLU A 52 -5.31 6.33 15.72
N GLY A 53 -5.60 5.05 15.56
CA GLY A 53 -6.94 4.48 15.62
C GLY A 53 -7.75 4.57 14.32
N ALA A 54 -7.28 5.33 13.32
CA ALA A 54 -7.93 5.46 12.01
C ALA A 54 -7.86 4.14 11.23
N THR A 55 -8.90 3.85 10.45
CA THR A 55 -8.95 2.66 9.59
C THR A 55 -8.46 2.99 8.19
N VAL A 56 -7.36 2.35 7.78
CA VAL A 56 -6.82 2.43 6.43
C VAL A 56 -7.23 1.18 5.66
N ALA A 57 -8.05 1.37 4.63
CA ALA A 57 -8.36 0.32 3.67
C ALA A 57 -7.21 0.17 2.66
N MET A 58 -6.77 -1.05 2.37
CA MET A 58 -5.75 -1.33 1.36
C MET A 58 -6.28 -2.31 0.32
N TRP A 59 -6.23 -1.90 -0.94
CA TRP A 59 -6.47 -2.77 -2.08
C TRP A 59 -5.13 -3.28 -2.63
N GLY A 60 -4.88 -4.57 -2.42
CA GLY A 60 -3.66 -5.25 -2.81
C GLY A 60 -2.65 -5.39 -1.68
N LEU A 61 -2.06 -6.58 -1.57
CA LEU A 61 -1.03 -6.95 -0.60
C LEU A 61 0.21 -7.53 -1.28
N THR A 62 0.11 -8.07 -2.49
CA THR A 62 1.24 -8.65 -3.21
C THR A 62 2.12 -7.60 -3.87
N PHE A 63 3.35 -7.98 -4.22
CA PHE A 63 4.32 -7.07 -4.82
C PHE A 63 3.82 -6.42 -6.13
N LYS A 64 3.00 -7.14 -6.89
CA LYS A 64 2.42 -6.75 -8.18
C LYS A 64 1.22 -7.63 -8.50
N ALA A 65 0.39 -7.23 -9.44
CA ALA A 65 -0.74 -8.05 -9.85
C ALA A 65 -0.31 -9.38 -10.50
N ARG A 66 -1.23 -10.35 -10.50
CA ARG A 66 -1.11 -11.69 -11.13
C ARG A 66 -0.06 -12.61 -10.49
N THR A 67 0.22 -12.41 -9.22
CA THR A 67 1.05 -13.29 -8.39
C THR A 67 0.56 -13.24 -6.95
N ASP A 68 0.80 -14.32 -6.22
CA ASP A 68 0.60 -14.49 -4.77
C ASP A 68 1.88 -14.13 -3.96
N ASP A 69 2.93 -13.63 -4.60
CA ASP A 69 4.20 -13.36 -3.94
C ASP A 69 4.13 -12.12 -3.04
N LEU A 70 4.06 -12.36 -1.73
CA LEU A 70 4.08 -11.37 -0.66
C LEU A 70 5.51 -10.95 -0.26
N ARG A 71 6.55 -11.64 -0.71
CA ARG A 71 7.93 -11.36 -0.29
C ARG A 71 8.38 -9.99 -0.80
N ASP A 72 8.95 -9.21 0.10
CA ASP A 72 9.43 -7.85 -0.16
C ASP A 72 8.34 -6.98 -0.84
N SER A 73 7.08 -7.18 -0.44
CA SER A 73 5.95 -6.41 -0.94
C SER A 73 5.95 -4.99 -0.36
N PRO A 74 5.96 -3.94 -1.21
CA PRO A 74 5.73 -2.56 -0.83
C PRO A 74 4.45 -2.35 -0.01
N ALA A 75 3.40 -3.11 -0.32
CA ALA A 75 2.15 -3.01 0.39
C ALA A 75 2.31 -3.45 1.86
N LEU A 76 3.04 -4.54 2.11
CA LEU A 76 3.27 -5.01 3.47
C LEU A 76 4.19 -4.09 4.27
N GLU A 77 5.22 -3.53 3.63
CA GLU A 77 6.07 -2.53 4.26
C GLU A 77 5.27 -1.27 4.67
N VAL A 78 4.43 -0.76 3.77
CA VAL A 78 3.55 0.39 4.08
C VAL A 78 2.54 0.04 5.17
N ALA A 79 1.92 -1.14 5.11
CA ALA A 79 0.99 -1.60 6.14
C ALA A 79 1.65 -1.70 7.52
N GLY A 80 2.85 -2.25 7.61
CA GLY A 80 3.62 -2.35 8.84
C GLY A 80 3.95 -0.97 9.44
N ARG A 81 4.37 -0.01 8.59
CA ARG A 81 4.63 1.38 9.03
C ARG A 81 3.37 2.10 9.51
N LEU A 82 2.24 1.89 8.84
CA LEU A 82 0.94 2.44 9.27
C LEU A 82 0.50 1.86 10.62
N ALA A 83 0.63 0.54 10.80
CA ALA A 83 0.33 -0.12 12.07
C ALA A 83 1.26 0.36 13.20
N ALA A 84 2.55 0.58 12.91
CA ALA A 84 3.53 1.09 13.88
C ALA A 84 3.20 2.50 14.38
N ILE A 85 2.48 3.31 13.60
CA ILE A 85 1.97 4.63 14.02
C ILE A 85 0.51 4.60 14.52
N GLY A 86 -0.02 3.40 14.79
CA GLY A 86 -1.32 3.21 15.43
C GLY A 86 -2.53 3.13 14.50
N ALA A 87 -2.34 3.08 13.18
CA ALA A 87 -3.46 2.87 12.25
C ALA A 87 -3.97 1.42 12.31
N LYS A 88 -5.27 1.23 12.05
CA LYS A 88 -5.87 -0.08 11.81
C LYS A 88 -5.85 -0.37 10.32
N VAL A 89 -5.05 -1.32 9.89
CA VAL A 89 -4.98 -1.69 8.46
C VAL A 89 -5.97 -2.81 8.17
N ARG A 90 -6.88 -2.58 7.22
CA ARG A 90 -7.77 -3.60 6.67
C ARG A 90 -7.50 -3.73 5.18
N ALA A 91 -7.33 -4.95 4.69
CA ALA A 91 -6.89 -5.15 3.32
C ALA A 91 -7.61 -6.29 2.62
N TYR A 92 -7.74 -6.14 1.30
CA TYR A 92 -8.17 -7.21 0.42
C TYR A 92 -7.10 -7.43 -0.67
N ASP A 93 -6.72 -8.68 -0.90
CA ASP A 93 -5.95 -9.10 -2.06
C ASP A 93 -6.54 -10.40 -2.62
N PRO A 94 -6.75 -10.52 -3.95
CA PRO A 94 -7.42 -11.67 -4.56
C PRO A 94 -6.69 -13.01 -4.37
N THR A 95 -5.42 -12.98 -3.98
CA THR A 95 -4.57 -14.17 -3.85
C THR A 95 -4.31 -14.60 -2.41
N VAL A 96 -4.78 -13.82 -1.44
CA VAL A 96 -4.57 -14.10 -0.01
C VAL A 96 -5.81 -14.77 0.56
N ASP A 97 -5.61 -15.92 1.19
CA ASP A 97 -6.66 -16.64 1.91
C ASP A 97 -6.96 -15.95 3.26
N VAL A 98 -8.24 -15.62 3.48
CA VAL A 98 -8.73 -14.97 4.70
C VAL A 98 -8.81 -15.91 5.89
N ASP A 99 -9.00 -17.21 5.65
CA ASP A 99 -9.15 -18.21 6.72
C ASP A 99 -7.79 -18.67 7.25
N SER A 100 -6.72 -18.48 6.47
CA SER A 100 -5.36 -18.85 6.82
C SER A 100 -4.32 -17.86 6.27
N PRO A 101 -4.37 -16.57 6.66
CA PRO A 101 -3.39 -15.60 6.22
C PRO A 101 -1.99 -15.95 6.77
N PRO A 102 -0.91 -15.76 5.98
CA PRO A 102 0.44 -15.96 6.47
C PRO A 102 0.78 -14.96 7.58
N SER A 103 1.66 -15.36 8.52
CA SER A 103 2.07 -14.53 9.67
C SER A 103 2.72 -13.19 9.30
N THR A 104 3.16 -13.02 8.05
CA THR A 104 3.59 -11.72 7.53
C THR A 104 2.47 -10.67 7.52
N LEU A 105 1.22 -11.06 7.77
CA LEU A 105 0.04 -10.22 7.77
C LEU A 105 -0.52 -9.97 9.18
N ASP A 106 0.20 -10.32 10.26
CA ASP A 106 -0.31 -10.17 11.65
C ASP A 106 -0.73 -8.72 12.00
N SER A 107 -0.20 -7.71 11.29
CA SER A 107 -0.56 -6.30 11.45
C SER A 107 -1.72 -5.85 10.55
N VAL A 108 -2.33 -6.75 9.78
CA VAL A 108 -3.34 -6.46 8.76
C VAL A 108 -4.55 -7.36 8.96
N LEU A 109 -5.73 -6.77 9.07
CA LEU A 109 -6.98 -7.51 8.96
C LEU A 109 -7.26 -7.79 7.49
N VAL A 110 -7.06 -9.04 7.05
CA VAL A 110 -7.40 -9.46 5.70
C VAL A 110 -8.90 -9.77 5.63
N VAL A 111 -9.57 -9.26 4.59
CA VAL A 111 -11.00 -9.48 4.35
C VAL A 111 -11.24 -10.06 2.96
N ALA A 112 -12.45 -10.54 2.70
CA ALA A 112 -12.77 -11.36 1.53
C ALA A 112 -13.20 -10.54 0.31
N ASP A 113 -13.49 -9.25 0.49
CA ASP A 113 -14.02 -8.38 -0.56
C ASP A 113 -13.42 -6.95 -0.51
N PRO A 114 -13.14 -6.33 -1.67
CA PRO A 114 -12.61 -4.96 -1.71
C PRO A 114 -13.54 -3.90 -1.10
N LEU A 115 -14.86 -4.08 -1.16
CA LEU A 115 -15.83 -3.19 -0.52
C LEU A 115 -15.81 -3.36 1.00
N GLU A 116 -15.73 -4.61 1.49
CA GLU A 116 -15.57 -4.92 2.93
C GLU A 116 -14.31 -4.25 3.51
N ALA A 117 -13.23 -4.21 2.72
CA ALA A 117 -12.01 -3.50 3.10
C ALA A 117 -12.26 -2.00 3.31
N ALA A 118 -13.14 -1.40 2.50
CA ALA A 118 -13.47 0.03 2.53
C ALA A 118 -14.51 0.41 3.60
N GLU A 119 -15.25 -0.54 4.16
CA GLU A 119 -16.29 -0.27 5.15
C GLU A 119 -15.77 0.47 6.40
N GLY A 120 -16.26 1.68 6.62
CA GLY A 120 -15.86 2.54 7.72
C GLY A 120 -14.42 3.06 7.61
N ALA A 121 -13.75 2.89 6.47
CA ALA A 121 -12.38 3.35 6.29
C ALA A 121 -12.30 4.88 6.21
N ASP A 122 -11.28 5.45 6.83
CA ASP A 122 -10.97 6.88 6.78
C ASP A 122 -10.23 7.26 5.48
N VAL A 123 -9.52 6.30 4.89
CA VAL A 123 -8.79 6.45 3.63
C VAL A 123 -8.68 5.09 2.95
N LEU A 124 -8.76 5.10 1.62
CA LEU A 124 -8.51 3.93 0.78
C LEU A 124 -7.16 4.10 0.07
N ALA A 125 -6.30 3.10 0.15
CA ALA A 125 -5.02 3.03 -0.54
C ALA A 125 -4.99 1.90 -1.56
N VAL A 126 -4.74 2.21 -2.83
CA VAL A 126 -4.53 1.21 -3.89
C VAL A 126 -3.04 0.93 -4.02
N MET A 127 -2.66 -0.30 -3.68
CA MET A 127 -1.26 -0.68 -3.48
C MET A 127 -0.77 -1.73 -4.48
N THR A 128 -1.70 -2.48 -5.07
CA THR A 128 -1.42 -3.43 -6.14
C THR A 128 -2.40 -3.24 -7.29
N GLU A 129 -1.89 -3.31 -8.52
CA GLU A 129 -2.59 -2.97 -9.76
C GLU A 129 -3.50 -4.10 -10.28
N TRP A 130 -4.27 -4.74 -9.40
CA TRP A 130 -5.20 -5.80 -9.79
C TRP A 130 -6.33 -5.23 -10.66
N ASP A 131 -6.48 -5.74 -11.89
CA ASP A 131 -7.46 -5.24 -12.86
C ASP A 131 -8.90 -5.24 -12.30
N GLN A 132 -9.23 -6.15 -11.38
CA GLN A 132 -10.55 -6.22 -10.76
C GLN A 132 -10.96 -4.96 -9.98
N PHE A 133 -10.01 -4.21 -9.43
CA PHE A 133 -10.30 -2.96 -8.71
C PHE A 133 -10.89 -1.88 -9.62
N ARG A 134 -10.65 -1.98 -10.95
CA ARG A 134 -11.26 -1.06 -11.94
C ARG A 134 -12.76 -1.27 -12.09
N TRP A 135 -13.26 -2.44 -11.70
CA TRP A 135 -14.66 -2.84 -11.87
C TRP A 135 -15.46 -2.77 -10.56
N VAL A 136 -14.83 -2.38 -9.46
CA VAL A 136 -15.51 -2.14 -8.18
C VAL A 136 -16.39 -0.90 -8.32
N ASP A 137 -17.62 -0.96 -7.80
CA ASP A 137 -18.52 0.19 -7.77
C ASP A 137 -18.00 1.26 -6.81
N LEU A 138 -17.40 2.32 -7.37
CA LEU A 138 -16.84 3.42 -6.60
C LEU A 138 -17.90 4.23 -5.84
N GLY A 139 -19.17 4.21 -6.28
CA GLY A 139 -20.27 4.82 -5.54
C GLY A 139 -20.61 4.04 -4.28
N ALA A 140 -20.57 2.70 -4.35
CA ALA A 140 -20.70 1.85 -3.18
C ALA A 140 -19.52 2.06 -2.21
N VAL A 141 -18.29 2.18 -2.72
CA VAL A 141 -17.10 2.50 -1.91
C VAL A 141 -17.28 3.85 -1.21
N ALA A 142 -17.71 4.89 -1.92
CA ALA A 142 -17.96 6.21 -1.34
C ALA A 142 -19.01 6.19 -0.22
N THR A 143 -20.02 5.33 -0.35
CA THR A 143 -21.07 5.15 0.67
C THR A 143 -20.57 4.36 1.88
N ALA A 144 -19.70 3.38 1.66
CA ALA A 144 -19.19 2.50 2.71
C ALA A 144 -18.10 3.17 3.57
N MET A 145 -17.30 4.06 2.99
CA MET A 145 -16.21 4.75 3.67
C MET A 145 -16.71 5.83 4.65
N SER A 146 -15.95 6.06 5.73
CA SER A 146 -16.15 7.21 6.62
C SER A 146 -15.43 8.46 6.11
N GLY A 147 -14.27 8.28 5.49
CA GLY A 147 -13.57 9.35 4.77
C GLY A 147 -13.89 9.36 3.27
N THR A 148 -13.30 10.30 2.55
CA THR A 148 -13.52 10.45 1.10
C THR A 148 -12.23 10.35 0.29
N THR A 149 -11.10 10.03 0.91
CA THR A 149 -9.79 10.08 0.23
C THR A 149 -9.39 8.73 -0.34
N VAL A 150 -9.06 8.71 -1.63
CA VAL A 150 -8.43 7.59 -2.32
C VAL A 150 -7.00 7.96 -2.70
N ILE A 151 -6.04 7.23 -2.13
CA ILE A 151 -4.62 7.31 -2.47
C ILE A 151 -4.29 6.17 -3.43
N ASP A 152 -3.92 6.50 -4.67
CA ASP A 152 -3.63 5.50 -5.69
C ASP A 152 -2.13 5.40 -5.95
N GLY A 153 -1.49 4.48 -5.24
CA GLY A 153 -0.06 4.17 -5.36
C GLY A 153 0.33 3.61 -6.73
N ARG A 154 -0.64 3.17 -7.52
CA ARG A 154 -0.44 2.49 -8.80
C ARG A 154 -0.98 3.24 -10.00
N ASN A 155 -1.65 4.37 -9.80
CA ASN A 155 -2.40 5.10 -10.82
C ASN A 155 -3.33 4.15 -11.61
N LEU A 156 -3.94 3.20 -10.91
CA LEU A 156 -4.81 2.18 -11.47
C LEU A 156 -6.19 2.76 -11.79
N LEU A 157 -6.79 3.49 -10.86
CA LEU A 157 -8.16 3.98 -10.99
C LEU A 157 -8.20 5.22 -11.90
N ASN A 158 -9.34 5.41 -12.56
CA ASN A 158 -9.57 6.60 -13.36
C ASN A 158 -9.94 7.77 -12.42
N PRO A 159 -9.15 8.86 -12.38
CA PRO A 159 -9.42 9.99 -11.49
C PRO A 159 -10.77 10.67 -11.72
N THR A 160 -11.29 10.63 -12.97
CA THR A 160 -12.59 11.21 -13.29
C THR A 160 -13.71 10.40 -12.65
N ASP A 161 -13.62 9.08 -12.70
CA ASP A 161 -14.66 8.18 -12.17
C ASP A 161 -14.67 8.21 -10.64
N VAL A 162 -13.49 8.26 -10.01
CA VAL A 162 -13.35 8.43 -8.54
C VAL A 162 -13.99 9.74 -8.08
N ARG A 163 -13.71 10.85 -8.77
CA ARG A 163 -14.31 12.15 -8.42
C ARG A 163 -15.81 12.21 -8.70
N ALA A 164 -16.28 11.56 -9.76
CA ALA A 164 -17.71 11.45 -10.07
C ALA A 164 -18.48 10.68 -8.99
N ALA A 165 -17.83 9.73 -8.30
CA ALA A 165 -18.39 9.01 -7.17
C ALA A 165 -18.41 9.81 -5.86
N GLY A 166 -17.87 11.04 -5.84
CA GLY A 166 -17.81 11.89 -4.64
C GLY A 166 -16.57 11.68 -3.77
N LEU A 167 -15.58 10.93 -4.26
CA LEU A 167 -14.31 10.70 -3.60
C LEU A 167 -13.25 11.69 -4.10
N SER A 168 -12.30 12.04 -3.25
CA SER A 168 -11.07 12.71 -3.66
C SER A 168 -10.04 11.68 -4.13
N TYR A 169 -9.26 12.05 -5.15
CA TYR A 169 -8.26 11.18 -5.76
C TYR A 169 -6.88 11.82 -5.66
N ASP A 170 -5.91 11.08 -5.17
CA ASP A 170 -4.51 11.49 -5.13
C ASP A 170 -3.58 10.35 -5.58
N GLY A 171 -3.07 10.46 -6.82
CA GLY A 171 -2.21 9.46 -7.47
C GLY A 171 -0.71 9.78 -7.37
N ILE A 172 0.16 8.84 -7.69
CA ILE A 172 1.61 9.10 -7.70
C ILE A 172 1.99 9.96 -8.91
N GLY A 173 2.62 11.11 -8.66
CA GLY A 173 3.09 12.02 -9.71
C GLY A 173 1.97 12.75 -10.46
N ARG A 174 0.78 12.84 -9.87
CA ARG A 174 -0.38 13.53 -10.43
C ARG A 174 -0.85 14.59 -9.44
N SER A 175 -1.02 15.83 -9.90
CA SER A 175 -1.64 16.94 -9.18
C SER A 175 -3.09 17.11 -9.60
#